data_AF-A0A2G2VEU9-F1
#
_entry.id   AF-A0A2G2VEU9-F1
#
_cell.length_a   1.000
_cell.length_b   1.000
_cell.length_c   1.000
_cell.angle_alpha   90.00
_cell.angle_beta   90.00
_cell.angle_gamma   90.00
#
_symmetry.space_group_name_H-M   'P 1'
#
loop_
_entity.id
_entity.type
_entity.pdbx_description
1 polymer ?
#
loop_
_entity_poly.entity_id
_entity_poly.type
_entity_poly.pdbx_seq_one_letter_code
_entity_poly.pdbx_strand_id
1 'polypeptide(L)'
;MYNNFKEKAVAYYEKNPKIKEAIIQKFVEYLRRAEEIRAVLDEVGGGPTSNGDGAVASRTTSKPENGGGEGDDSENVRLRAGVNSAIIREKPNVKWNDVTGLESAKQALQEAVNLP
;
A
#
# COMPACT_ATOMS: atom_id res chain seq x y z
N MET A 1 9.49 -29.25 -0.01
CA MET A 1 8.61 -28.37 0.79
C MET A 1 7.45 -27.79 -0.02
N TYR A 2 7.68 -27.32 -1.24
CA TYR A 2 6.67 -26.68 -2.10
C TYR A 2 5.42 -27.55 -2.37
N ASN A 3 5.60 -28.83 -2.69
CA ASN A 3 4.49 -29.73 -3.04
C ASN A 3 3.58 -30.06 -1.84
N ASN A 4 4.18 -30.25 -0.66
CA ASN A 4 3.44 -30.61 0.56
C ASN A 4 2.54 -29.46 1.06
N PHE A 5 2.96 -28.21 0.84
CA PHE A 5 2.19 -27.04 1.27
C PHE A 5 1.08 -26.70 0.26
N LYS A 6 1.36 -26.85 -1.04
CA LYS A 6 0.36 -26.71 -2.10
C LYS A 6 -0.79 -27.72 -1.94
N GLU A 7 -0.48 -28.97 -1.64
CA GLU A 7 -1.51 -30.00 -1.39
C GLU A 7 -2.34 -29.72 -0.13
N LYS A 8 -1.70 -29.28 0.97
CA LYS A 8 -2.43 -28.91 2.19
C LYS A 8 -3.34 -27.69 2.00
N ALA A 9 -2.88 -26.65 1.30
CA ALA A 9 -3.69 -25.46 1.03
C ALA A 9 -4.92 -25.78 0.15
N VAL A 10 -4.72 -26.64 -0.86
CA VAL A 10 -5.79 -27.12 -1.76
C VAL A 10 -6.78 -28.06 -1.05
N ALA A 11 -6.30 -28.91 -0.14
CA ALA A 11 -7.16 -29.81 0.63
C ALA A 11 -7.97 -29.08 1.71
N TYR A 12 -7.46 -27.95 2.22
CA TYR A 12 -8.08 -27.19 3.31
C TYR A 12 -9.14 -26.16 2.83
N TYR A 13 -9.09 -25.72 1.57
CA TYR A 13 -10.03 -24.75 1.00
C TYR A 13 -10.70 -25.24 -0.30
N GLU A 14 -11.91 -25.79 -0.12
CA GLU A 14 -13.05 -25.83 -1.04
C GLU A 14 -13.04 -26.70 -2.31
N LYS A 15 -14.17 -27.39 -2.52
CA LYS A 15 -14.43 -28.37 -3.59
C LYS A 15 -14.70 -27.75 -4.97
N ASN A 16 -14.67 -26.42 -5.11
CA ASN A 16 -15.03 -25.73 -6.35
C ASN A 16 -13.79 -25.44 -7.20
N PRO A 17 -13.66 -26.02 -8.40
CA PRO A 17 -12.44 -25.93 -9.23
C PRO A 17 -12.06 -24.48 -9.59
N LYS A 18 -13.02 -23.59 -9.77
CA LYS A 18 -12.75 -22.17 -10.07
C LYS A 18 -12.09 -21.42 -8.92
N ILE A 19 -12.51 -21.71 -7.69
CA ILE A 19 -11.95 -21.07 -6.48
C ILE A 19 -10.54 -21.62 -6.23
N LYS A 20 -10.35 -22.93 -6.41
CA LYS A 20 -9.03 -23.56 -6.35
C LYS A 20 -8.03 -22.92 -7.33
N GLU A 21 -8.44 -22.69 -8.57
CA GLU A 21 -7.60 -22.01 -9.56
C GLU A 21 -7.25 -20.58 -9.15
N ALA A 22 -8.23 -19.81 -8.65
CA ALA A 22 -8.00 -18.45 -8.17
C ALA A 22 -7.03 -18.40 -6.98
N ILE A 23 -7.16 -19.33 -6.02
CA ILE A 23 -6.25 -19.44 -4.87
C ILE A 23 -4.83 -19.78 -5.33
N ILE A 24 -4.68 -20.75 -6.24
CA ILE A 24 -3.36 -21.14 -6.77
C ILE A 24 -2.71 -19.96 -7.51
N GLN A 25 -3.47 -19.24 -8.33
CA GLN A 25 -2.98 -18.06 -9.05
C GLN A 25 -2.46 -17.00 -8.08
N LYS A 26 -3.24 -16.66 -7.05
CA LYS A 26 -2.85 -15.68 -6.03
C LYS A 26 -1.65 -16.14 -5.21
N PHE A 27 -1.56 -17.43 -4.91
CA PHE A 27 -0.43 -17.99 -4.17
C PHE A 27 0.89 -17.83 -4.93
N VAL A 28 0.89 -18.11 -6.23
CA VAL A 28 2.08 -17.92 -7.10
C VAL A 28 2.47 -16.44 -7.18
N GLU A 29 1.48 -15.55 -7.30
CA GLU A 29 1.71 -14.10 -7.33
C GLU A 29 2.37 -13.60 -6.03
N TYR A 30 1.87 -14.04 -4.86
CA TYR A 30 2.45 -13.65 -3.58
C TYR A 30 3.85 -14.21 -3.35
N LEU A 31 4.13 -15.44 -3.80
CA LEU A 31 5.47 -16.01 -3.71
C LEU A 31 6.48 -15.22 -4.56
N ARG A 32 6.13 -14.91 -5.80
CA ARG A 32 6.97 -14.10 -6.67
C ARG A 32 7.24 -12.72 -6.06
N ARG A 33 6.20 -12.05 -5.54
CA ARG A 33 6.36 -10.75 -4.88
C ARG A 33 7.25 -10.83 -3.64
N ALA A 34 7.14 -11.91 -2.86
CA ALA A 34 8.00 -12.12 -1.70
C ALA A 34 9.47 -12.29 -2.10
N GLU A 35 9.76 -12.97 -3.22
CA GLU A 35 11.11 -13.09 -3.78
C GLU A 35 11.65 -11.74 -4.25
N GLU A 36 10.83 -10.93 -4.93
CA GLU A 36 11.19 -9.58 -5.36
C GLU A 36 11.50 -8.66 -4.15
N ILE A 37 10.65 -8.70 -3.11
CA ILE A 37 10.88 -7.94 -1.87
C ILE A 37 12.17 -8.41 -1.19
N ARG A 38 12.46 -9.71 -1.17
CA ARG A 38 13.70 -10.23 -0.59
C ARG A 38 14.93 -9.76 -1.37
N ALA A 39 14.88 -9.77 -2.70
CA ALA A 39 15.97 -9.28 -3.53
C ALA A 39 16.28 -7.80 -3.26
N VAL A 40 15.24 -6.96 -3.12
CA VAL A 40 15.40 -5.54 -2.77
C VAL A 40 15.96 -5.37 -1.35
N LEU A 41 15.49 -6.15 -0.37
CA LEU A 41 16.01 -6.11 1.00
C LEU A 41 17.46 -6.60 1.10
N ASP A 42 17.85 -7.58 0.28
CA ASP A 42 19.21 -8.09 0.19
C ASP A 42 20.15 -7.06 -0.51
N GLU A 43 19.68 -6.36 -1.54
CA GLU A 43 20.42 -5.26 -2.21
C GLU A 43 20.66 -4.03 -1.31
N VAL A 44 19.70 -3.72 -0.41
CA VAL A 44 19.79 -2.56 0.50
C VAL A 44 20.68 -2.84 1.73
N GLY A 45 21.24 -4.05 1.86
CA GLY A 45 22.14 -4.43 2.95
C GLY A 45 21.38 -5.01 4.14
N GLY A 46 21.42 -6.34 4.26
CA GLY A 46 20.69 -7.09 5.27
C GLY A 46 21.17 -6.90 6.72
N GLY A 47 20.21 -6.94 7.64
CA GLY A 47 20.43 -7.15 9.07
C GLY A 47 19.08 -7.24 9.82
N PRO A 48 18.89 -8.19 10.77
CA PRO A 48 17.59 -8.67 11.18
C PRO A 48 16.96 -7.81 12.28
N THR A 49 15.67 -7.49 12.17
CA THR A 49 14.86 -7.13 13.35
C THR A 49 13.65 -8.06 13.40
N SER A 50 13.91 -9.27 13.87
CA SER A 50 12.91 -10.05 14.58
C SER A 50 12.49 -9.28 15.84
N ASN A 51 11.18 -9.29 16.10
CA ASN A 51 10.52 -9.02 17.38
C ASN A 51 10.12 -7.56 17.62
N GLY A 52 8.80 -7.33 17.49
CA GLY A 52 7.98 -7.22 18.70
C GLY A 52 8.11 -5.93 19.50
N ASP A 53 7.00 -5.20 19.49
CA ASP A 53 6.50 -4.37 20.58
C ASP A 53 7.15 -3.00 20.80
N GLY A 54 6.28 -2.05 21.16
CA GLY A 54 6.58 -0.62 21.17
C GLY A 54 7.60 -0.20 22.21
N ALA A 55 8.44 0.78 21.87
CA ALA A 55 9.00 1.71 22.83
C ALA A 55 9.56 2.95 22.14
N VAL A 56 9.09 4.09 22.62
CA VAL A 56 9.62 5.42 22.45
C VAL A 56 11.07 5.47 22.98
N ALA A 57 12.05 5.92 22.20
CA ALA A 57 13.23 6.62 22.72
C ALA A 57 14.16 7.15 21.62
N SER A 58 14.22 8.48 21.55
CA SER A 58 15.36 9.32 21.19
C SER A 58 16.73 8.63 21.08
N ARG A 59 17.39 8.81 19.92
CA ARG A 59 18.85 8.92 19.84
C ARG A 59 19.24 10.03 18.87
N THR A 60 19.71 11.12 19.46
CA THR A 60 20.45 12.21 18.84
C THR A 60 21.83 11.73 18.35
N THR A 61 22.40 12.54 17.45
CA THR A 61 23.77 12.52 16.89
C THR A 61 23.93 11.53 15.73
N SER A 62 24.28 11.93 14.51
CA SER A 62 25.34 12.87 14.16
C SER A 62 25.13 13.46 12.76
N LYS A 63 25.24 14.79 12.63
CA LYS A 63 25.63 15.49 11.40
C LYS A 63 27.10 15.89 11.61
N PRO A 64 27.99 15.63 10.65
CA PRO A 64 28.40 16.63 9.63
C PRO A 64 28.27 16.00 8.23
N GLU A 65 28.20 16.68 7.09
CA GLU A 65 28.59 18.03 6.71
C GLU A 65 27.88 18.36 5.39
N ASN A 66 27.89 19.64 5.04
CA ASN A 66 27.27 20.22 3.86
C ASN A 66 27.71 19.55 2.54
N GLY A 67 26.73 19.13 1.75
CA GLY A 67 26.81 19.05 0.30
C GLY A 67 25.55 19.69 -0.28
N GLY A 68 25.57 21.01 -0.48
CA GLY A 68 24.57 21.69 -1.30
C GLY A 68 24.64 21.17 -2.74
N GLY A 69 23.66 21.33 -3.60
CA GLY A 69 22.42 22.09 -3.64
C GLY A 69 21.80 21.75 -5.01
N GLU A 70 20.58 22.21 -5.28
CA GLU A 70 19.82 22.06 -6.54
C GLU A 70 18.99 20.77 -6.74
N GLY A 71 19.31 19.64 -6.11
CA GLY A 71 18.55 18.39 -6.30
C GLY A 71 17.25 18.26 -5.48
N ASP A 72 17.31 18.57 -4.18
CA ASP A 72 16.20 18.36 -3.23
C ASP A 72 15.06 19.37 -3.40
N ASP A 73 15.39 20.62 -3.69
CA ASP A 73 14.38 21.65 -4.00
C ASP A 73 13.65 21.34 -5.32
N SER A 74 14.36 20.82 -6.33
CA SER A 74 13.76 20.47 -7.62
C SER A 74 12.75 19.33 -7.47
N GLU A 75 13.11 18.28 -6.74
CA GLU A 75 12.19 17.16 -6.49
C GLU A 75 11.03 17.56 -5.58
N ASN A 76 11.25 18.36 -4.53
CA ASN A 76 10.16 18.90 -3.72
C ASN A 76 9.19 19.78 -4.54
N VAL A 77 9.72 20.62 -5.44
CA VAL A 77 8.89 21.44 -6.34
C VAL A 77 8.09 20.57 -7.29
N ARG A 78 8.70 19.52 -7.86
CA ARG A 78 8.01 18.55 -8.73
C ARG A 78 6.90 17.81 -7.99
N LEU A 79 7.16 17.36 -6.76
CA LEU A 79 6.17 16.69 -5.92
C LEU A 79 5.00 17.63 -5.60
N ARG A 80 5.28 18.88 -5.20
CA ARG A 80 4.24 19.89 -4.94
C ARG A 80 3.44 20.24 -6.19
N ALA A 81 4.10 20.34 -7.34
CA ALA A 81 3.44 20.57 -8.62
C ALA A 81 2.51 19.41 -9.01
N GLY A 82 2.98 18.17 -8.82
CA GLY A 82 2.18 16.97 -9.02
C GLY A 82 0.93 16.95 -8.14
N VAL A 83 1.09 17.20 -6.83
CA VAL A 83 -0.03 17.29 -5.89
C VAL A 83 -1.02 18.40 -6.29
N ASN A 84 -0.51 19.58 -6.62
CA ASN A 84 -1.35 20.71 -7.02
C ASN A 84 -2.14 20.46 -8.32
N SER A 85 -1.61 19.62 -9.22
CA SER A 85 -2.31 19.23 -10.46
C SER A 85 -3.43 18.23 -10.21
N ALA A 86 -3.31 17.39 -9.16
CA ALA A 86 -4.32 16.40 -8.79
C ALA A 86 -5.48 17.01 -7.97
N ILE A 87 -5.28 18.19 -7.38
CA ILE A 87 -6.31 18.89 -6.62
C ILE A 87 -7.27 19.59 -7.60
N ILE A 88 -8.52 19.11 -7.64
CA ILE A 88 -9.59 19.75 -8.38
C ILE A 88 -9.99 21.05 -7.67
N ARG A 89 -9.82 22.19 -8.36
CA ARG A 89 -10.12 23.53 -7.82
C ARG A 89 -11.55 23.98 -8.08
N GLU A 90 -12.11 23.56 -9.21
CA GLU A 90 -13.47 23.92 -9.62
C GLU A 90 -14.45 22.85 -9.16
N LYS A 91 -15.57 23.28 -8.56
CA LYS A 91 -16.57 22.33 -8.08
C LYS A 91 -17.37 21.77 -9.27
N PRO A 92 -17.30 20.46 -9.55
CA PRO A 92 -18.18 19.85 -10.54
C PRO A 92 -19.63 19.94 -10.08
N ASN A 93 -20.55 20.18 -11.02
CA ASN A 93 -21.98 20.31 -10.72
C ASN A 93 -22.67 18.93 -10.74
N VAL A 94 -22.43 18.12 -9.71
CA VAL A 94 -23.08 16.82 -9.52
C VAL A 94 -23.84 16.82 -8.20
N LYS A 95 -25.14 16.53 -8.25
CA LYS A 95 -25.99 16.44 -7.05
C LYS A 95 -26.19 14.98 -6.65
N TRP A 96 -26.44 14.73 -5.37
CA TRP A 96 -26.73 13.37 -4.85
C TRP A 96 -27.96 12.72 -5.48
N ASN A 97 -28.91 13.51 -5.98
CA ASN A 97 -30.11 13.04 -6.68
C ASN A 97 -29.83 12.63 -8.13
N ASP A 98 -28.74 13.12 -8.72
CA ASP A 98 -28.34 12.78 -10.09
C ASP A 98 -27.67 11.40 -10.15
N VAL A 99 -27.23 10.89 -8.99
CA VAL A 99 -26.68 9.55 -8.83
C VAL A 99 -27.81 8.59 -8.46
N THR A 100 -28.03 7.54 -9.22
CA THR A 100 -29.10 6.56 -8.94
C THR A 100 -28.59 5.42 -8.06
N GLY A 101 -29.36 5.02 -7.04
CA GLY A 101 -29.00 3.91 -6.14
C GLY A 101 -27.83 4.22 -5.19
N LEU A 102 -27.10 3.18 -4.77
CA LEU A 102 -25.94 3.27 -3.87
C LEU A 102 -26.23 3.93 -2.50
N GLU A 103 -27.44 3.76 -1.97
CA GLU A 103 -27.91 4.50 -0.80
C GLU A 103 -27.00 4.36 0.44
N SER A 104 -26.54 3.12 0.72
CA SER A 104 -25.61 2.87 1.82
C SER A 104 -24.26 3.59 1.65
N ALA A 105 -23.74 3.67 0.41
CA ALA A 105 -22.50 4.38 0.14
C ALA A 105 -22.68 5.90 0.19
N LYS A 106 -23.81 6.43 -0.31
CA LYS A 106 -24.14 7.86 -0.20
C LYS A 106 -24.25 8.30 1.24
N GLN A 107 -24.93 7.53 2.07
CA GLN A 107 -25.08 7.81 3.50
C GLN A 107 -23.72 7.78 4.20
N ALA A 108 -22.90 6.75 3.98
CA ALA A 108 -21.57 6.65 4.58
C ALA A 108 -20.67 7.83 4.18
N LEU A 109 -20.71 8.28 2.92
CA LEU A 109 -19.95 9.45 2.46
C LEU A 109 -20.48 10.76 3.05
N GLN A 110 -21.80 10.92 3.19
CA GLN A 110 -22.37 12.10 3.84
C GLN A 110 -22.00 12.17 5.32
N GLU A 111 -22.05 11.04 6.03
CA GLU A 111 -21.68 10.97 7.44
C GLU A 111 -20.19 11.28 7.62
N ALA A 112 -19.30 10.62 6.87
CA ALA A 112 -17.85 10.82 6.96
C ALA A 112 -17.38 12.23 6.59
N VAL A 113 -18.16 12.97 5.81
CA VAL A 113 -17.83 14.35 5.41
C VAL A 113 -18.43 15.39 6.35
N ASN A 114 -19.62 15.14 6.90
CA ASN A 114 -20.35 16.13 7.69
C ASN A 114 -20.14 15.99 9.21
N LEU A 115 -19.70 14.83 9.70
CA LEU A 115 -19.37 14.61 11.10
C LEU A 115 -17.84 14.50 11.27
N PRO A 116 -17.16 15.53 11.80
CA PRO A 116 -15.74 15.49 12.08
C PRO A 116 -15.38 14.65 13.30
#